data_AF-A0A0B5HJZ9-F1
#
_entry.id   AF-A0A0B5HJZ9-F1
#
_cell.length_a   1.000
_cell.length_b   1.000
_cell.length_c   1.000
_cell.angle_alpha   90.00
_cell.angle_beta   90.00
_cell.angle_gamma   90.00
#
_symmetry.space_group_name_H-M   'P 1'
#
loop_
_entity.id
_entity.type
_entity.pdbx_description
1 polymer ?
#
loop_
_entity_poly.entity_id
_entity_poly.type
_entity_poly.pdbx_seq_one_letter_code
_entity_poly.pdbx_strand_id
1 'polypeptide(L)' 'MQNENIPKDIKKINEVTWEIPTSYKEGMNVPARIIATEKLLNQMDKGVFDQVTNVACLPGIVRHAYCMPDGH' A
#
# COMPACT_ATOMS: atom_id res chain seq x y z
N MET A 1 -4.06 12.02 -14.51
CA MET A 1 -4.80 12.45 -13.31
C MET A 1 -4.57 11.39 -12.27
N GLN A 2 -4.03 11.72 -11.10
CA GLN A 2 -3.87 10.71 -10.04
C GLN A 2 -5.25 10.23 -9.59
N ASN A 3 -5.45 8.92 -9.50
CA ASN A 3 -6.69 8.33 -9.02
C ASN A 3 -6.93 8.75 -7.56
N GLU A 4 -8.15 9.21 -7.22
CA GLU A 4 -8.53 9.62 -5.85
C GLU A 4 -8.38 8.48 -4.82
N ASN A 5 -8.30 7.23 -5.29
CA ASN A 5 -8.14 6.05 -4.45
C ASN A 5 -6.72 5.86 -3.90
N ILE A 6 -5.71 6.49 -4.51
CA ILE A 6 -4.30 6.27 -4.12
C ILE A 6 -3.98 7.08 -2.85
N PRO A 7 -3.38 6.47 -1.82
CA PRO A 7 -2.92 7.17 -0.63
C PRO A 7 -2.02 8.37 -0.96
N LYS A 8 -2.37 9.56 -0.45
CA LYS A 8 -1.63 10.82 -0.73
C LYS A 8 -0.15 10.76 -0.36
N ASP A 9 0.18 10.01 0.69
CA ASP A 9 1.54 9.88 1.21
C ASP A 9 2.28 8.64 0.65
N ILE A 10 1.75 7.99 -0.39
CA ILE A 10 2.41 6.85 -1.02
C ILE A 10 3.75 7.28 -1.65
N LYS A 11 4.80 6.51 -1.38
CA LYS A 11 6.15 6.78 -1.88
C LYS A 11 6.51 5.77 -2.97
N LYS A 12 6.97 6.25 -4.11
CA LYS A 12 7.56 5.39 -5.15
C LYS A 12 8.98 5.01 -4.72
N ILE A 13 9.24 3.72 -4.49
CA ILE A 13 10.55 3.20 -4.08
C ILE A 13 11.41 2.86 -5.29
N ASN A 14 10.79 2.24 -6.30
CA ASN A 14 11.41 1.95 -7.60
C ASN A 14 10.33 1.87 -8.69
N GLU A 15 10.66 1.33 -9.87
CA GLU A 15 9.75 1.27 -11.03
C GLU A 15 8.40 0.62 -10.72
N VAL A 16 8.39 -0.43 -9.88
CA VAL A 16 7.20 -1.25 -9.60
C VAL A 16 6.85 -1.36 -8.12
N THR A 17 7.61 -0.71 -7.24
CA THR A 17 7.41 -0.80 -5.80
C THR A 17 6.96 0.54 -5.24
N TRP A 18 5.84 0.53 -4.53
CA TRP A 18 5.26 1.66 -3.84
C TRP A 18 5.11 1.35 -2.36
N GLU A 19 5.24 2.35 -1.51
CA GLU A 19 5.22 2.17 -0.06
C GLU A 19 4.26 3.17 0.59
N ILE A 20 3.36 2.65 1.42
CA ILE A 20 2.49 3.44 2.28
C ILE A 20 3.19 3.50 3.65
N PRO A 21 3.57 4.69 4.13
CA PRO A 21 4.29 4.82 5.39
C PRO A 21 3.40 4.45 6.57
N THR A 22 4.00 4.04 7.70
CA THR A 22 3.27 3.74 8.95
C THR A 22 2.48 4.93 9.49
N SER A 23 2.89 6.16 9.16
CA SER A 23 2.16 7.37 9.53
C SER A 23 0.83 7.54 8.81
N TYR A 24 0.55 6.75 7.77
CA TYR A 24 -0.69 6.84 7.00
C TYR A 24 -1.93 6.48 7.85
N LYS A 25 -1.78 5.51 8.77
CA LYS A 25 -2.88 5.02 9.60
C LYS A 25 -2.39 4.64 10.99
N GLU A 26 -3.07 5.14 12.01
CA GLU A 26 -2.78 4.79 13.40
C GLU A 26 -2.84 3.27 13.61
N GLY A 27 -1.86 2.73 14.35
CA GLY A 27 -1.75 1.31 14.64
C GLY A 27 -0.94 0.48 13.64
N MET A 28 -0.49 1.06 12.51
CA MET A 28 0.43 0.36 11.60
C MET A 28 1.78 0.11 12.30
N ASN A 29 2.17 -1.16 12.40
CA ASN A 29 3.46 -1.59 12.99
C ASN A 29 4.60 -1.59 11.96
N VAL A 30 4.26 -1.77 10.69
CA VAL A 30 5.19 -1.83 9.56
C VAL A 30 4.62 -1.05 8.36
N PRO A 31 5.45 -0.60 7.40
CA PRO A 31 4.93 -0.01 6.17
C PRO A 31 4.20 -1.05 5.32
N ALA A 32 3.27 -0.62 4.49
CA ALA A 32 2.69 -1.49 3.46
C ALA A 32 3.40 -1.25 2.12
N ARG A 33 3.71 -2.33 1.38
CA ARG A 33 4.32 -2.29 0.06
C ARG A 33 3.36 -2.83 -0.99
N ILE A 34 3.16 -2.04 -2.04
CA ILE A 34 2.38 -2.42 -3.21
C ILE A 34 3.35 -2.70 -4.35
N ILE A 35 3.28 -3.91 -4.90
CA ILE A 35 4.02 -4.27 -6.11
C ILE A 35 3.09 -4.08 -7.30
N ALA A 36 3.30 -3.02 -8.08
CA ALA A 36 2.46 -2.68 -9.21
C ALA A 36 3.20 -1.73 -10.15
N THR A 37 3.00 -1.91 -11.46
CA THR A 37 3.30 -0.82 -12.41
C THR A 37 2.38 0.37 -12.10
N GLU A 38 2.74 1.57 -12.54
CA GLU A 38 1.89 2.75 -12.37
C GLU A 38 0.48 2.55 -12.97
N LYS A 39 0.37 1.81 -14.08
CA LYS A 39 -0.92 1.46 -14.68
C LYS A 39 -1.77 0.62 -13.72
N LEU A 40 -1.20 -0.43 -13.13
CA LEU A 40 -1.92 -1.31 -12.21
C LEU A 40 -2.29 -0.58 -10.91
N LEU A 41 -1.37 0.21 -10.35
CA LEU A 41 -1.64 1.00 -9.15
C LEU A 41 -2.83 1.95 -9.35
N ASN A 42 -2.92 2.60 -10.50
CA ASN A 42 -4.05 3.49 -10.84
C ASN A 42 -5.37 2.74 -11.07
N GLN A 43 -5.35 1.42 -11.24
CA GLN A 43 -6.54 0.58 -11.40
C GLN A 43 -7.00 -0.06 -10.09
N MET A 44 -6.16 -0.05 -9.05
CA MET A 44 -6.54 -0.59 -7.74
C MET A 44 -7.61 0.27 -7.08
N ASP A 45 -8.62 -0.40 -6.53
CA ASP A 45 -9.66 0.24 -5.75
C ASP A 45 -9.16 0.58 -4.35
N LYS A 46 -9.85 1.53 -3.71
CA LYS A 46 -9.56 1.96 -2.33
C LYS A 46 -9.48 0.77 -1.35
N GLY A 47 -10.30 -0.26 -1.57
CA GLY A 47 -10.33 -1.47 -0.74
C GLY A 47 -8.98 -2.18 -0.63
N VAL A 48 -8.19 -2.22 -1.71
CA VAL A 48 -6.85 -2.82 -1.73
C VAL A 48 -5.93 -2.12 -0.73
N PHE A 49 -5.91 -0.79 -0.77
CA PHE A 49 -5.07 0.03 0.12
C PHE A 49 -5.55 -0.04 1.58
N ASP A 50 -6.86 -0.04 1.80
CA ASP A 50 -7.45 -0.16 3.15
C ASP A 50 -7.12 -1.53 3.77
N GLN A 51 -7.21 -2.61 3.01
CA GLN A 51 -6.93 -3.96 3.51
C GLN A 51 -5.45 -4.19 3.81
N VAL A 52 -4.54 -3.83 2.92
CA VAL A 52 -3.10 -4.03 3.16
C VAL A 52 -2.59 -3.16 4.33
N THR A 53 -3.15 -1.96 4.51
CA THR A 53 -2.83 -1.13 5.69
C THR A 53 -3.47 -1.67 6.97
N ASN A 54 -4.61 -2.36 6.92
CA ASN A 54 -5.12 -3.12 8.07
C ASN A 54 -4.19 -4.28 8.45
N VAL A 55 -3.68 -5.02 7.46
CA VAL A 55 -2.71 -6.11 7.68
C VAL A 55 -1.45 -5.56 8.35
N ALA A 56 -0.99 -4.37 7.96
CA ALA A 56 0.14 -3.69 8.58
C ALA A 56 -0.06 -3.35 10.07
N CYS A 57 -1.29 -3.39 10.59
CA CYS A 57 -1.60 -3.17 12.01
C CYS A 57 -1.57 -4.46 12.85
N LEU A 58 -1.39 -5.65 12.25
CA LEU A 58 -1.46 -6.91 12.99
C LEU A 58 -0.28 -7.06 13.97
N PRO A 59 -0.50 -7.50 15.22
CA PRO A 59 0.58 -7.74 16.18
C PRO A 59 1.56 -8.81 15.67
N GLY A 60 2.85 -8.53 15.77
CA GLY A 60 3.90 -9.47 15.36
C GLY A 60 4.18 -9.52 13.85
N ILE A 61 3.52 -8.69 13.03
CA ILE A 61 3.91 -8.54 11.63
C ILE A 61 5.34 -8.02 11.52
N VAL A 62 6.09 -8.53 10.54
CA VAL A 62 7.51 -8.22 10.37
C VAL A 62 7.76 -7.52 9.05
N ARG A 63 8.67 -6.55 9.08
CA ARG A 63 9.19 -5.80 7.92
C ARG A 63 8.13 -4.99 7.16
N HIS A 64 7.22 -5.62 6.44
CA HIS A 64 6.20 -4.96 5.61
C HIS A 64 4.95 -5.84 5.44
N ALA A 65 3.79 -5.21 5.25
CA ALA A 65 2.63 -5.88 4.64
C ALA A 65 2.73 -5.75 3.12
N TYR A 66 2.61 -6.83 2.36
CA TYR A 66 2.71 -6.79 0.89
C TYR A 66 1.36 -6.97 0.22
N CYS A 67 1.09 -6.16 -0.80
CA CYS A 67 0.06 -6.37 -1.80
C CYS A 67 0.73 -6.65 -3.16
N MET A 68 0.28 -7.72 -3.81
CA MET A 68 0.80 -8.18 -5.10
C MET A 68 0.09 -7.48 -6.27
N PRO A 69 0.63 -7.56 -7.50
CA PRO A 69 0.06 -6.84 -8.66
C PRO A 69 -1.38 -7.21 -9.02
N ASP A 70 -1.85 -8.37 -8.55
CA ASP A 70 -3.19 -8.96 -8.72
C ASP A 70 -4.12 -8.73 -7.51
N GLY A 71 -3.73 -7.86 -6.58
CA GLY A 71 -4.59 -7.43 -5.46
C GLY A 71 -5.89 -6.78 -5.95
N HIS A 72 -7.00 -7.12 -5.27
CA HIS A 72 -8.36 -6.69 -5.58
C HIS A 72 -9.10 -6.22 -4.32
#